data_AF-A0AAE5Q9U9-F1
#
_entry.id   AF-A0AAE5Q9U9-F1
#
_cell.length_a   1.000
_cell.length_b   1.000
_cell.length_c   1.000
_cell.angle_alpha   90.00
_cell.angle_beta   90.00
_cell.angle_gamma   90.00
#
_symmetry.space_group_name_H-M   'P 1'
#
loop_
_entity.id
_entity.type
_entity.pdbx_description
1 polymer ?
#
loop_
_entity_poly.entity_id
_entity_poly.type
_entity_poly.pdbx_seq_one_letter_code
_entity_poly.pdbx_strand_id
1 'polypeptide(L)'
;MTGSLLFDAIVFLLGAIICVSIAKRLGLSSVLGYLIAGVLIGPYVLGFIGEEGEDILHFAEFGVVVMLFLIGLEIEPKNFWNMRKSIAGMGGLQVAGTMLLSYLFFILIDFDWKVALVISMAVALSSTAIAMQTIDEKGLMETTFGNSAFSILLFQDIIVIFMLGAIPLLSNTEVEAAADSHESTGNLLDGLPMGYQTLAIILSVVLIIGAGQYLIVPMLRRVAKTGVRELLFASALLIVFSISFLMEYVGLSPALGAFLGGVVLSSSEYKHELESNLEPFKNLLLGLFFIAVGASINFVVIAKIPLTIGGILLAIVLIKALILFITGKVFKLKLDQNLLLTFSLAQIGEFAFVLLSFAFQLNILDQEQMDIMLVITALTMSITPIISIINERFILPKIGTKESIKRPMDHIAKSQNVILVGFGHFGSTVGRFLRSHGIEATILDQDSNRVDVLRKMGFEVYYGDATRIDLLEAAGIAKAKILICAIDNPPITQEITKLVKEKYPHVELMIRAQNRNDAYELLNLGFENIYRESLDTSLALAKDVLSKLGFRKYTLIRQVQNFIKYDESSLRRLAMEPKGDDDYLFKVRKELEEQERLLEEDFKRGIVEYDIHWDSESIRKVLKNQQNNAKS
;
A
#
# COMPACT_ATOMS: atom_id res chain seq x y z
N MET A 1 12.47 40.38 8.53
CA MET A 1 11.16 40.17 7.86
C MET A 1 10.95 38.67 7.64
N THR A 2 11.18 37.87 8.68
CA THR A 2 11.53 36.43 8.59
C THR A 2 10.76 35.62 9.65
N GLY A 3 9.50 35.98 9.91
CA GLY A 3 8.68 35.33 10.93
C GLY A 3 7.17 35.48 10.69
N SER A 4 6.76 35.66 9.42
CA SER A 4 5.34 35.60 9.07
C SER A 4 5.01 34.19 8.61
N LEU A 5 3.95 33.58 9.15
CA LEU A 5 3.40 32.28 8.75
C LEU A 5 3.38 32.06 7.22
N LEU A 6 3.10 33.12 6.44
CA LEU A 6 3.08 33.08 4.97
C LEU A 6 4.47 32.84 4.36
N PHE A 7 5.51 33.43 4.94
CA PHE A 7 6.89 33.22 4.50
C PHE A 7 7.31 31.77 4.75
N ASP A 8 7.03 31.25 5.95
CA ASP A 8 7.33 29.86 6.29
C ASP A 8 6.59 28.93 5.35
N ALA A 9 5.29 29.14 5.12
CA ALA A 9 4.49 28.35 4.17
C ALA A 9 5.08 28.37 2.75
N ILE A 10 5.56 29.52 2.27
CA ILE A 10 6.23 29.61 0.95
C ILE A 10 7.52 28.80 0.94
N VAL A 11 8.36 28.93 1.97
CA VAL A 11 9.63 28.19 2.08
C VAL A 11 9.38 26.68 2.16
N PHE A 12 8.40 26.25 2.97
CA PHE A 12 7.96 24.87 3.09
C PHE A 12 7.51 24.29 1.75
N LEU A 13 6.58 24.97 1.06
CA LEU A 13 6.04 24.52 -0.22
C LEU A 13 7.10 24.51 -1.32
N LEU A 14 7.97 25.52 -1.38
CA LEU A 14 9.04 25.61 -2.37
C LEU A 14 10.09 24.52 -2.13
N GLY A 15 10.49 24.31 -0.87
CA GLY A 15 11.39 23.22 -0.47
C GLY A 15 10.83 21.86 -0.85
N ALA A 16 9.55 21.61 -0.55
CA ALA A 16 8.84 20.40 -0.94
C ALA A 16 8.85 20.20 -2.46
N ILE A 17 8.42 21.19 -3.24
CA ILE A 17 8.32 21.09 -4.70
C ILE A 17 9.69 20.76 -5.31
N ILE A 18 10.77 21.45 -4.89
CA ILE A 18 12.11 21.24 -5.44
C ILE A 18 12.67 19.87 -5.01
N CYS A 19 12.72 19.60 -3.71
CA CYS A 19 13.40 18.41 -3.20
C CYS A 19 12.67 17.12 -3.56
N VAL A 20 11.34 17.11 -3.54
CA VAL A 20 10.53 15.95 -3.96
C VAL A 20 10.69 15.69 -5.45
N SER A 21 10.69 16.75 -6.28
CA SER A 21 10.92 16.60 -7.73
C SER A 21 12.30 16.01 -8.04
N ILE A 22 13.34 16.43 -7.32
CA ILE A 22 14.69 15.89 -7.46
C ILE A 22 14.74 14.43 -6.99
N ALA A 23 14.18 14.13 -5.81
CA ALA A 23 14.15 12.77 -5.26
C ALA A 23 13.46 11.80 -6.23
N LYS A 24 12.31 12.17 -6.79
CA LYS A 24 11.60 11.34 -7.78
C LYS A 24 12.39 11.15 -9.07
N ARG A 25 13.10 12.16 -9.56
CA ARG A 25 14.00 12.01 -10.74
C ARG A 25 15.17 11.05 -10.48
N LEU A 26 15.61 10.94 -9.24
CA LEU A 26 16.66 10.00 -8.83
C LEU A 26 16.13 8.58 -8.53
N GLY A 27 14.83 8.34 -8.70
CA GLY A 27 14.20 7.06 -8.37
C GLY A 27 14.06 6.82 -6.86
N LEU A 28 14.03 7.88 -6.06
CA LEU A 28 13.86 7.83 -4.61
C LEU A 28 12.40 8.14 -4.22
N SER A 29 11.98 7.70 -3.04
CA SER A 29 10.65 7.96 -2.52
C SER A 29 10.41 9.46 -2.28
N SER A 30 9.14 9.87 -2.37
CA SER A 30 8.74 11.26 -2.10
C SER A 30 9.03 11.69 -0.66
N VAL A 31 8.89 10.76 0.29
CA VAL A 31 9.23 10.91 1.71
C VAL A 31 10.66 11.41 1.92
N LEU A 32 11.62 10.84 1.20
CA LEU A 32 13.01 11.27 1.31
C LEU A 32 13.21 12.71 0.80
N GLY A 33 12.47 13.10 -0.23
CA GLY A 33 12.45 14.48 -0.71
C GLY A 33 11.94 15.47 0.33
N TYR A 34 10.89 15.11 1.07
CA TYR A 34 10.37 15.92 2.18
C TYR A 34 11.38 16.05 3.33
N LEU A 35 12.03 14.96 3.71
CA LEU A 35 13.05 14.97 4.77
C LEU A 35 14.25 15.85 4.39
N ILE A 36 14.74 15.73 3.14
CA ILE A 36 15.83 16.59 2.62
C ILE A 36 15.40 18.06 2.61
N ALA A 37 14.16 18.36 2.20
CA ALA A 37 13.64 19.72 2.26
C ALA A 37 13.70 20.27 3.69
N GLY A 38 13.29 19.48 4.68
CA GLY A 38 13.35 19.84 6.10
C GLY A 38 14.75 20.16 6.58
N VAL A 39 15.70 19.28 6.27
CA VAL A 39 17.11 19.48 6.60
C VAL A 39 17.65 20.78 6.00
N LEU A 40 17.33 21.06 4.73
CA LEU A 40 17.83 22.25 4.05
C LEU A 40 17.22 23.54 4.61
N ILE A 41 15.90 23.59 4.79
CA ILE A 41 15.21 24.82 5.23
C ILE A 41 15.32 25.07 6.73
N GLY A 42 15.61 24.00 7.50
CA GLY A 42 15.66 24.04 8.96
C GLY A 42 16.77 24.92 9.53
N PRO A 43 16.78 25.07 10.87
CA PRO A 43 17.63 26.01 11.59
C PRO A 43 19.13 25.80 11.36
N TYR A 44 19.53 24.55 11.14
CA TYR A 44 20.93 24.16 11.11
C TYR A 44 21.62 24.30 9.74
N VAL A 45 20.89 24.54 8.64
CA VAL A 45 21.46 24.65 7.29
C VAL A 45 21.23 26.03 6.68
N LEU A 46 20.01 26.33 6.24
CA LEU A 46 19.68 27.64 5.66
C LEU A 46 19.12 28.60 6.71
N GLY A 47 18.61 28.10 7.84
CA GLY A 47 18.06 28.92 8.91
C GLY A 47 16.84 29.72 8.50
N PHE A 48 16.10 29.26 7.48
CA PHE A 48 14.90 29.98 7.02
C PHE A 48 13.72 29.80 7.96
N ILE A 49 13.72 28.71 8.73
CA ILE A 49 12.64 28.29 9.61
C ILE A 49 13.25 27.87 10.97
N GLY A 50 12.67 28.38 12.06
CA GLY A 50 12.96 27.98 13.44
C GLY A 50 14.08 28.75 14.14
N GLU A 51 13.74 29.79 14.92
CA GLU A 51 14.59 30.21 16.05
C GLU A 51 14.19 29.52 17.38
N GLU A 52 12.97 28.95 17.47
CA GLU A 52 12.44 28.32 18.70
C GLU A 52 11.84 26.91 18.53
N GLY A 53 11.77 26.34 17.32
CA GLY A 53 11.44 24.90 17.09
C GLY A 53 10.02 24.42 17.46
N GLU A 54 9.30 25.08 18.36
CA GLU A 54 8.00 24.65 18.89
C GLU A 54 6.85 24.76 17.86
N ASP A 55 6.79 25.81 17.05
CA ASP A 55 5.68 26.05 16.11
C ASP A 55 5.57 24.97 15.01
N ILE A 56 6.69 24.37 14.63
CA ILE A 56 6.77 23.34 13.58
C ILE A 56 6.33 21.99 14.13
N LEU A 57 6.65 21.72 15.40
CA LEU A 57 6.28 20.48 16.10
C LEU A 57 4.76 20.39 16.27
N HIS A 58 4.07 21.48 16.63
CA HIS A 58 2.62 21.50 16.76
C HIS A 58 1.91 21.21 15.41
N PHE A 59 2.45 21.71 14.30
CA PHE A 59 1.95 21.38 12.95
C PHE A 59 2.22 19.93 12.55
N ALA A 60 3.33 19.34 13.01
CA ALA A 60 3.65 17.94 12.78
C ALA A 60 2.75 17.00 13.60
N GLU A 61 2.44 17.35 14.86
CA GLU A 61 1.50 16.62 15.73
C GLU A 61 0.11 16.57 15.10
N PHE A 62 -0.36 17.69 14.54
CA PHE A 62 -1.60 17.73 13.78
C PHE A 62 -1.61 16.74 12.61
N GLY A 63 -0.52 16.68 11.84
CA GLY A 63 -0.38 15.74 10.73
C GLY A 63 -0.48 14.28 11.18
N VAL A 64 0.17 13.96 12.31
CA VAL A 64 0.13 12.63 12.94
C VAL A 64 -1.30 12.26 13.36
N VAL A 65 -2.04 13.18 13.97
CA VAL A 65 -3.42 12.96 14.41
C VAL A 65 -4.33 12.59 13.23
N VAL A 66 -4.28 13.35 12.15
CA VAL A 66 -5.08 13.07 10.93
C VAL A 66 -4.64 11.75 10.29
N MET A 67 -3.35 11.47 10.26
CA MET A 67 -2.81 10.21 9.73
C MET A 67 -3.34 9.00 10.52
N LEU A 68 -3.30 9.06 11.86
CA LEU A 68 -3.79 7.99 12.73
C LEU A 68 -5.30 7.78 12.62
N PHE A 69 -6.07 8.85 12.41
CA PHE A 69 -7.50 8.73 12.10
C PHE A 69 -7.73 7.96 10.79
N LEU A 70 -7.00 8.32 9.73
CA LEU A 70 -7.10 7.64 8.43
C LEU A 70 -6.68 6.17 8.51
N ILE A 71 -5.61 5.86 9.23
CA ILE A 71 -5.20 4.48 9.50
C ILE A 71 -6.32 3.73 10.24
N GLY A 72 -6.95 4.37 11.23
CA GLY A 72 -8.11 3.83 11.92
C GLY A 72 -9.27 3.49 10.96
N LEU A 73 -9.52 4.34 9.96
CA LEU A 73 -10.51 4.09 8.90
C LEU A 73 -10.11 2.93 7.96
N GLU A 74 -8.83 2.80 7.65
CA GLU A 74 -8.30 1.76 6.76
C GLU A 74 -8.41 0.35 7.38
N ILE A 75 -8.41 0.24 8.71
CA ILE A 75 -8.54 -1.06 9.39
C ILE A 75 -9.92 -1.68 9.13
N GLU A 76 -9.92 -2.73 8.31
CA GLU A 76 -11.04 -3.65 8.12
C GLU A 76 -10.82 -4.92 8.94
N PRO A 77 -11.51 -5.10 10.09
CA PRO A 77 -11.32 -6.27 10.95
C PRO A 77 -11.52 -7.62 10.24
N LYS A 78 -12.32 -7.63 9.16
CA LYS A 78 -12.63 -8.82 8.36
C LYS A 78 -11.44 -9.30 7.52
N ASN A 79 -10.66 -8.40 6.92
CA ASN A 79 -9.54 -8.77 6.04
C ASN A 79 -8.36 -9.36 6.83
N PHE A 80 -8.15 -8.86 8.06
CA PHE A 80 -7.18 -9.41 9.01
C PHE A 80 -7.42 -10.90 9.30
N TRP A 81 -8.68 -11.31 9.45
CA TRP A 81 -9.00 -12.68 9.88
C TRP A 81 -8.58 -13.75 8.88
N ASN A 82 -8.61 -13.44 7.58
CA ASN A 82 -8.20 -14.36 6.51
C ASN A 82 -6.68 -14.52 6.44
N MET A 83 -5.92 -13.47 6.77
CA MET A 83 -4.45 -13.47 6.74
C MET A 83 -3.79 -13.63 8.12
N ARG A 84 -4.58 -13.86 9.18
CA ARG A 84 -4.12 -13.87 10.59
C ARG A 84 -2.88 -14.72 10.86
N LYS A 85 -2.70 -15.84 10.16
CA LYS A 85 -1.52 -16.71 10.35
C LYS A 85 -0.24 -16.07 9.83
N SER A 86 -0.32 -15.34 8.71
CA SER A 86 0.82 -14.61 8.14
C SER A 86 1.10 -13.34 8.96
N ILE A 87 0.06 -12.55 9.23
CA ILE A 87 0.16 -11.27 9.93
C ILE A 87 0.64 -11.47 11.38
N ALA A 88 -0.06 -12.28 12.19
CA ALA A 88 0.34 -12.51 13.57
C ALA A 88 1.61 -13.36 13.68
N GLY A 89 1.89 -14.21 12.70
CA GLY A 89 3.08 -15.04 12.66
C GLY A 89 4.35 -14.24 12.32
N MET A 90 4.43 -13.70 11.10
CA MET A 90 5.61 -12.95 10.64
C MET A 90 5.74 -11.62 11.37
N GLY A 91 4.67 -10.83 11.42
CA GLY A 91 4.67 -9.53 12.09
C GLY A 91 4.94 -9.66 13.59
N GLY A 92 4.26 -10.60 14.25
CA GLY A 92 4.49 -10.87 15.68
C GLY A 92 5.91 -11.30 15.99
N LEU A 93 6.49 -12.22 15.19
CA LEU A 93 7.88 -12.65 15.36
C LEU A 93 8.87 -11.50 15.13
N GLN A 94 8.65 -10.69 14.10
CA GLN A 94 9.52 -9.56 13.79
C GLN A 94 9.47 -8.49 14.88
N VAL A 95 8.28 -8.07 15.31
CA VAL A 95 8.10 -7.04 16.33
C VAL A 95 8.64 -7.52 17.67
N ALA A 96 8.19 -8.69 18.15
CA ALA A 96 8.64 -9.21 19.45
C ALA A 96 10.16 -9.50 19.46
N GLY A 97 10.70 -10.04 18.37
CA GLY A 97 12.14 -10.30 18.24
C GLY A 97 12.97 -9.02 18.22
N THR A 98 12.49 -7.99 17.52
CA THR A 98 13.19 -6.70 17.43
C THR A 98 13.09 -5.96 18.76
N MET A 99 11.91 -5.94 19.40
CA MET A 99 11.75 -5.37 20.73
C MET A 99 12.67 -6.05 21.75
N LEU A 100 12.70 -7.39 21.78
CA LEU A 100 13.54 -8.13 22.72
C LEU A 100 15.04 -7.85 22.53
N LEU A 101 15.55 -7.95 21.31
CA LEU A 101 16.97 -7.75 21.05
C LEU A 101 17.40 -6.29 21.21
N SER A 102 16.59 -5.33 20.76
CA SER A 102 16.87 -3.92 20.98
C SER A 102 16.79 -3.56 22.46
N TYR A 103 15.86 -4.15 23.23
CA TYR A 103 15.72 -3.90 24.66
C TYR A 103 16.97 -4.36 25.40
N LEU A 104 17.42 -5.58 25.12
CA LEU A 104 18.68 -6.09 25.67
C LEU A 104 19.87 -5.21 25.29
N PHE A 105 19.92 -4.71 24.05
CA PHE A 105 20.96 -3.81 23.60
C PHE A 105 20.97 -2.48 24.37
N PHE A 106 19.82 -1.84 24.58
CA PHE A 106 19.75 -0.57 25.33
C PHE A 106 20.04 -0.75 26.82
N ILE A 107 19.58 -1.85 27.42
CA ILE A 107 19.95 -2.21 28.80
C ILE A 107 21.47 -2.39 28.94
N LEU A 108 22.14 -2.97 27.94
CA LEU A 108 23.61 -3.14 27.95
C LEU A 108 24.38 -1.82 27.82
N ILE A 109 23.73 -0.75 27.37
CA ILE A 109 24.31 0.60 27.26
C ILE A 109 23.83 1.48 28.44
N ASP A 110 23.37 0.84 29.52
CA ASP A 110 22.96 1.49 30.78
C ASP A 110 21.76 2.44 30.66
N PHE A 111 20.88 2.24 29.67
CA PHE A 111 19.59 2.92 29.64
C PHE A 111 18.65 2.35 30.72
N ASP A 112 17.82 3.21 31.33
CA ASP A 112 16.76 2.76 32.24
C ASP A 112 15.82 1.78 31.52
N TRP A 113 15.29 0.80 32.25
CA TRP A 113 14.47 -0.25 31.65
C TRP A 113 13.18 0.28 31.00
N LYS A 114 12.60 1.37 31.51
CA LYS A 114 11.41 2.00 30.92
C LYS A 114 11.76 2.67 29.61
N VAL A 115 12.85 3.44 29.61
CA VAL A 115 13.40 4.09 28.43
C VAL A 115 13.75 3.06 27.37
N ALA A 116 14.52 2.04 27.73
CA ALA A 116 14.92 0.96 26.83
C ALA A 116 13.71 0.28 26.19
N LEU A 117 12.66 0.00 26.97
CA LEU A 117 11.44 -0.63 26.46
C LEU A 117 10.71 0.26 25.45
N VAL A 118 10.55 1.54 25.75
CA VAL A 118 9.89 2.52 24.86
C VAL A 118 10.68 2.70 23.56
N ILE A 119 12.01 2.89 23.65
CA ILE A 119 12.87 3.00 22.48
C ILE A 119 12.79 1.72 21.64
N SER A 120 12.76 0.56 22.28
CA SER A 120 12.58 -0.73 21.59
C SER A 120 11.23 -0.88 20.89
N MET A 121 10.15 -0.35 21.46
CA MET A 121 8.85 -0.27 20.78
C MET A 121 8.96 0.58 19.51
N ALA A 122 9.58 1.76 19.61
CA ALA A 122 9.79 2.64 18.47
C ALA A 122 10.65 1.99 17.36
N VAL A 123 11.78 1.37 17.74
CA VAL A 123 12.70 0.71 16.81
C VAL A 123 12.06 -0.49 16.10
N ALA A 124 11.13 -1.20 16.74
CA ALA A 124 10.48 -2.38 16.17
C ALA A 124 9.70 -2.08 14.88
N LEU A 125 9.22 -0.84 14.74
CA LEU A 125 8.35 -0.40 13.65
C LEU A 125 9.18 0.00 12.43
N SER A 126 8.72 -0.39 11.24
CA SER A 126 9.32 -0.07 9.96
C SER A 126 8.44 0.95 9.21
N SER A 127 9.01 1.70 8.27
CA SER A 127 8.21 2.69 7.54
C SER A 127 7.34 2.02 6.47
N THR A 128 6.02 2.08 6.66
CA THR A 128 5.03 1.54 5.72
C THR A 128 5.02 2.35 4.44
N ALA A 129 5.00 3.68 4.55
CA ALA A 129 4.98 4.58 3.40
C ALA A 129 6.18 4.36 2.47
N ILE A 130 7.40 4.30 3.00
CA ILE A 130 8.61 4.13 2.18
C ILE A 130 8.66 2.72 1.58
N ALA A 131 8.41 1.68 2.37
CA ALA A 131 8.54 0.29 1.93
C ALA A 131 7.48 -0.07 0.88
N MET A 132 6.20 0.18 1.16
CA MET A 132 5.11 -0.19 0.24
C MET A 132 5.15 0.62 -1.05
N GLN A 133 5.47 1.92 -1.00
CA GLN A 133 5.66 2.74 -2.20
C GLN A 133 6.79 2.18 -3.07
N THR A 134 7.92 1.80 -2.48
CA THR A 134 9.05 1.24 -3.22
C THR A 134 8.71 -0.13 -3.84
N ILE A 135 7.96 -0.97 -3.13
CA ILE A 135 7.51 -2.29 -3.63
C ILE A 135 6.54 -2.13 -4.80
N ASP A 136 5.60 -1.20 -4.68
CA ASP A 136 4.60 -0.89 -5.71
C ASP A 136 5.22 -0.31 -6.97
N GLU A 137 6.11 0.67 -6.82
CA GLU A 137 6.85 1.30 -7.92
C GLU A 137 7.69 0.27 -8.71
N LYS A 138 8.18 -0.77 -8.03
CA LYS A 138 8.93 -1.88 -8.64
C LYS A 138 8.06 -3.02 -9.16
N GLY A 139 6.73 -2.96 -8.99
CA GLY A 139 5.82 -4.03 -9.38
C GLY A 139 6.02 -5.34 -8.60
N LEU A 140 6.53 -5.25 -7.37
CA LEU A 140 6.87 -6.41 -6.54
C LEU A 140 5.75 -6.82 -5.57
N MET A 141 4.57 -6.18 -5.64
CA MET A 141 3.44 -6.43 -4.73
C MET A 141 2.96 -7.89 -4.75
N GLU A 142 2.81 -8.48 -5.93
CA GLU A 142 2.35 -9.88 -6.09
C GLU A 142 3.46 -10.94 -5.82
N THR A 143 4.65 -10.52 -5.37
CA THR A 143 5.72 -11.45 -5.00
C THR A 143 5.55 -11.95 -3.56
N THR A 144 6.21 -13.06 -3.25
CA THR A 144 6.32 -13.57 -1.88
C THR A 144 7.00 -12.59 -0.93
N PHE A 145 8.00 -11.83 -1.40
CA PHE A 145 8.57 -10.70 -0.66
C PHE A 145 7.52 -9.61 -0.38
N GLY A 146 6.81 -9.13 -1.40
CA GLY A 146 5.79 -8.07 -1.27
C GLY A 146 4.70 -8.42 -0.27
N ASN A 147 4.13 -9.63 -0.39
CA ASN A 147 3.12 -10.14 0.55
C ASN A 147 3.64 -10.29 1.99
N SER A 148 4.90 -10.70 2.16
CA SER A 148 5.52 -10.84 3.48
C SER A 148 5.78 -9.47 4.12
N ALA A 149 6.27 -8.51 3.32
CA ALA A 149 6.49 -7.15 3.78
C ALA A 149 5.18 -6.48 4.20
N PHE A 150 4.15 -6.58 3.37
CA PHE A 150 2.80 -6.10 3.70
C PHE A 150 2.26 -6.73 5.00
N SER A 151 2.44 -8.05 5.17
CA SER A 151 1.97 -8.74 6.38
C SER A 151 2.65 -8.24 7.66
N ILE A 152 3.95 -7.94 7.60
CA ILE A 152 4.72 -7.41 8.74
C ILE A 152 4.29 -5.97 9.03
N LEU A 153 4.25 -5.11 8.00
CA LEU A 153 3.88 -3.70 8.13
C LEU A 153 2.46 -3.54 8.68
N LEU A 154 1.50 -4.31 8.16
CA LEU A 154 0.13 -4.28 8.67
C LEU A 154 0.04 -4.70 10.14
N PHE A 155 0.85 -5.67 10.59
CA PHE A 155 0.91 -6.02 12.00
C PHE A 155 1.52 -4.89 12.84
N GLN A 156 2.54 -4.20 12.32
CA GLN A 156 3.17 -3.06 12.98
C GLN A 156 2.17 -1.91 13.16
N ASP A 157 1.42 -1.57 12.12
CA ASP A 157 0.40 -0.51 12.19
C ASP A 157 -0.67 -0.83 13.26
N ILE A 158 -1.00 -2.11 13.45
CA ILE A 158 -1.93 -2.56 14.49
C ILE A 158 -1.28 -2.57 15.88
N ILE A 159 -0.02 -2.99 16.01
CA ILE A 159 0.61 -3.10 17.34
C ILE A 159 0.94 -1.74 17.95
N VAL A 160 1.16 -0.72 17.11
CA VAL A 160 1.42 0.68 17.53
C VAL A 160 0.37 1.18 18.51
N ILE A 161 -0.90 0.82 18.31
CA ILE A 161 -2.02 1.24 19.17
C ILE A 161 -1.86 0.67 20.58
N PHE A 162 -1.51 -0.61 20.66
CA PHE A 162 -1.24 -1.26 21.94
C PHE A 162 0.02 -0.69 22.60
N MET A 163 1.03 -0.32 21.82
CA MET A 163 2.21 0.38 22.33
C MET A 163 1.84 1.76 22.91
N LEU A 164 1.10 2.58 22.17
CA LEU A 164 0.61 3.89 22.64
C LEU A 164 -0.25 3.76 23.90
N GLY A 165 -1.11 2.74 23.99
CA GLY A 165 -1.88 2.46 25.20
C GLY A 165 -1.05 1.97 26.38
N ALA A 166 0.11 1.34 26.13
CA ALA A 166 0.99 0.79 27.15
C ALA A 166 1.99 1.82 27.71
N ILE A 167 2.44 2.79 26.91
CA ILE A 167 3.43 3.80 27.34
C ILE A 167 3.01 4.57 28.60
N PRO A 168 1.76 5.06 28.74
CA PRO A 168 1.33 5.76 29.96
C PRO A 168 1.46 4.92 31.23
N LEU A 169 1.30 3.59 31.13
CA LEU A 169 1.47 2.66 32.26
C LEU A 169 2.93 2.55 32.72
N LEU A 170 3.88 3.02 31.90
CA LEU A 170 5.31 3.02 32.21
C LEU A 170 5.78 4.33 32.83
N SER A 171 5.00 5.41 32.81
CA SER A 171 5.42 6.66 33.44
C SER A 171 5.56 6.47 34.96
N ASN A 172 6.64 7.03 35.53
CA ASN A 172 6.90 7.04 36.98
C ASN A 172 6.19 8.18 37.71
N THR A 173 5.42 8.99 36.99
CA THR A 173 4.54 9.96 37.60
C THR A 173 3.42 9.15 38.27
N GLU A 174 3.58 8.88 39.58
CA GLU A 174 2.44 9.05 40.48
C GLU A 174 1.74 10.31 39.97
N VAL A 175 0.44 10.24 39.71
CA VAL A 175 -0.35 11.40 39.29
C VAL A 175 -0.42 12.40 40.46
N GLU A 176 0.73 12.91 40.91
CA GLU A 176 0.87 14.22 41.49
C GLU A 176 0.67 15.16 40.31
N ALA A 177 -0.60 15.52 40.15
CA ALA A 177 -1.01 16.69 39.40
C ALA A 177 0.01 17.80 39.60
N ALA A 178 0.43 18.41 38.50
CA ALA A 178 1.32 19.56 38.48
C ALA A 178 0.79 20.65 39.43
N ALA A 179 1.25 20.62 40.67
CA ALA A 179 1.12 21.68 41.64
C ALA A 179 2.44 22.45 41.59
N ASP A 180 2.67 23.17 40.49
CA ASP A 180 3.32 24.48 40.54
C ASP A 180 3.17 25.21 39.20
N SER A 181 2.32 26.23 39.26
CA SER A 181 2.29 27.44 38.41
C SER A 181 2.37 27.26 36.88
N HIS A 182 1.22 27.19 36.21
CA HIS A 182 0.84 28.07 35.09
C HIS A 182 -0.67 27.97 34.83
N GLU A 183 -1.28 29.05 34.35
CA GLU A 183 -2.72 29.31 34.36
C GLU A 183 -3.61 28.27 33.66
N SER A 184 -4.81 28.13 34.21
CA SER A 184 -5.86 27.15 33.97
C SER A 184 -6.37 27.02 32.52
N THR A 185 -6.24 25.82 31.97
CA THR A 185 -7.24 25.18 31.10
C THR A 185 -7.67 23.87 31.77
N GLY A 186 -8.90 23.84 32.28
CA GLY A 186 -9.34 22.89 33.31
C GLY A 186 -9.33 21.41 32.89
N ASN A 187 -8.44 20.64 33.51
CA ASN A 187 -8.47 19.19 33.51
C ASN A 187 -9.51 18.72 34.55
N LEU A 188 -10.60 18.06 34.14
CA LEU A 188 -11.63 17.54 35.07
C LEU A 188 -11.09 16.45 36.04
N LEU A 189 -9.88 15.96 35.78
CA LEU A 189 -9.25 14.86 36.51
C LEU A 189 -8.28 15.31 37.60
N ASP A 190 -7.93 16.60 37.66
CA ASP A 190 -7.06 17.16 38.70
C ASP A 190 -7.82 17.22 40.03
N GLY A 191 -7.68 16.16 40.82
CA GLY A 191 -8.26 16.02 42.16
C GLY A 191 -9.06 14.73 42.40
N LEU A 192 -9.23 13.85 41.40
CA LEU A 192 -9.98 12.59 41.54
C LEU A 192 -9.05 11.43 41.97
N PRO A 193 -9.49 10.52 42.88
CA PRO A 193 -8.73 9.33 43.23
C PRO A 193 -8.40 8.47 42.00
N MET A 194 -7.22 7.84 41.97
CA MET A 194 -6.67 7.11 40.81
C MET A 194 -7.61 6.04 40.20
N GLY A 195 -8.54 5.48 40.98
CA GLY A 195 -9.60 4.58 40.49
C GLY A 195 -10.69 5.26 39.65
N TYR A 196 -10.99 6.54 39.91
CA TYR A 196 -11.92 7.33 39.10
C TYR A 196 -11.29 7.85 37.81
N GLN A 197 -9.97 8.07 37.79
CA GLN A 197 -9.25 8.48 36.58
C GLN A 197 -9.21 7.35 35.54
N THR A 198 -8.90 6.12 35.97
CA THR A 198 -8.98 4.93 35.10
C THR A 198 -10.41 4.66 34.61
N LEU A 199 -11.42 4.88 35.46
CA LEU A 199 -12.83 4.80 35.05
C LEU A 199 -13.21 5.89 34.04
N ALA A 200 -12.71 7.11 34.19
CA ALA A 200 -12.94 8.22 33.26
C ALA A 200 -12.32 7.95 31.88
N ILE A 201 -11.13 7.37 31.83
CA ILE A 201 -10.48 6.93 30.58
C ILE A 201 -11.33 5.87 29.88
N ILE A 202 -11.75 4.81 30.59
CA ILE A 202 -12.60 3.75 30.02
C ILE A 202 -13.94 4.34 29.56
N LEU A 203 -14.55 5.20 30.37
CA LEU A 203 -15.81 5.85 30.04
C LEU A 203 -15.67 6.71 28.77
N SER A 204 -14.57 7.42 28.60
CA SER A 204 -14.32 8.28 27.43
C SER A 204 -14.17 7.47 26.15
N VAL A 205 -13.47 6.33 26.20
CA VAL A 205 -13.38 5.39 25.09
C VAL A 205 -14.76 4.82 24.73
N VAL A 206 -15.54 4.39 25.74
CA VAL A 206 -16.92 3.90 25.53
C VAL A 206 -17.82 4.99 24.96
N LEU A 207 -17.68 6.23 25.42
CA LEU A 207 -18.44 7.37 24.95
C LEU A 207 -18.12 7.69 23.50
N ILE A 208 -16.86 7.63 23.07
CA ILE A 208 -16.49 7.79 21.65
C ILE A 208 -17.07 6.69 20.78
N ILE A 209 -16.99 5.44 21.23
CA ILE A 209 -17.57 4.30 20.51
C ILE A 209 -19.09 4.49 20.34
N GLY A 210 -19.77 4.90 21.42
CA GLY A 210 -21.20 5.22 21.39
C GLY A 210 -21.52 6.43 20.50
N ALA A 211 -20.81 7.54 20.69
CA ALA A 211 -21.01 8.77 19.92
C ALA A 211 -20.76 8.57 18.43
N GLY A 212 -19.79 7.73 18.06
CA GLY A 212 -19.54 7.36 16.66
C GLY A 212 -20.78 6.78 16.00
N GLN A 213 -21.40 5.78 16.61
CA GLN A 213 -22.58 5.11 16.04
C GLN A 213 -23.86 5.94 16.15
N TYR A 214 -24.09 6.62 17.28
CA TYR A 214 -25.37 7.26 17.58
C TYR A 214 -25.44 8.76 17.26
N LEU A 215 -24.31 9.46 17.15
CA LEU A 215 -24.26 10.90 16.91
C LEU A 215 -23.56 11.23 15.59
N ILE A 216 -22.37 10.69 15.37
CA ILE A 216 -21.53 11.01 14.20
C ILE A 216 -22.13 10.42 12.92
N VAL A 217 -22.48 9.13 12.88
CA VAL A 217 -23.07 8.52 11.67
C VAL A 217 -24.40 9.18 11.26
N PRO A 218 -25.36 9.48 12.16
CA PRO A 218 -26.56 10.23 11.79
C PRO A 218 -26.28 11.67 11.33
N MET A 219 -25.27 12.34 11.90
CA MET A 219 -24.82 13.66 11.43
C MET A 219 -24.31 13.57 10.00
N LEU A 220 -23.42 12.63 9.70
CA LEU A 220 -22.90 12.37 8.34
C LEU A 220 -24.03 12.08 7.37
N ARG A 221 -25.04 11.30 7.77
CA ARG A 221 -26.22 11.05 6.95
C ARG A 221 -27.03 12.31 6.62
N ARG A 222 -27.15 13.26 7.56
CA ARG A 222 -27.81 14.55 7.30
C ARG A 222 -26.98 15.41 6.35
N VAL A 223 -25.66 15.41 6.53
CA VAL A 223 -24.74 16.17 5.69
C VAL A 223 -24.69 15.61 4.27
N ALA A 224 -24.58 14.30 4.11
CA ALA A 224 -24.55 13.64 2.79
C ALA A 224 -25.81 13.93 1.96
N LYS A 225 -26.99 14.06 2.61
CA LYS A 225 -28.24 14.45 1.94
C LYS A 225 -28.24 15.85 1.33
N THR A 226 -27.32 16.73 1.74
CA THR A 226 -27.20 18.06 1.15
C THR A 226 -26.55 18.03 -0.23
N GLY A 227 -25.83 16.96 -0.58
CA GLY A 227 -25.10 16.83 -1.83
C GLY A 227 -23.86 17.72 -1.95
N VAL A 228 -23.48 18.45 -0.90
CA VAL A 228 -22.33 19.37 -0.88
C VAL A 228 -21.11 18.62 -0.35
N ARG A 229 -20.13 18.35 -1.22
CA ARG A 229 -18.93 17.55 -0.87
C ARG A 229 -18.06 18.24 0.19
N GLU A 230 -18.03 19.56 0.16
CA GLU A 230 -17.29 20.41 1.10
C GLU A 230 -17.81 20.26 2.53
N LEU A 231 -19.12 20.03 2.72
CA LEU A 231 -19.70 19.81 4.05
C LEU A 231 -19.31 18.43 4.61
N LEU A 232 -19.20 17.40 3.77
CA LEU A 232 -18.69 16.10 4.19
C LEU A 232 -17.23 16.18 4.59
N PHE A 233 -16.43 16.93 3.83
CA PHE A 233 -15.05 17.22 4.17
C PHE A 233 -14.91 17.96 5.51
N ALA A 234 -15.68 19.04 5.69
CA ALA A 234 -15.68 19.80 6.95
C ALA A 234 -16.14 18.93 8.14
N SER A 235 -17.10 18.02 7.91
CA SER A 235 -17.55 17.06 8.91
C SER A 235 -16.46 16.09 9.33
N ALA A 236 -15.66 15.60 8.37
CA ALA A 236 -14.54 14.70 8.65
C ALA A 236 -13.49 15.37 9.55
N LEU A 237 -13.08 16.60 9.21
CA LEU A 237 -12.16 17.38 10.05
C LEU A 237 -12.75 17.71 11.42
N LEU A 238 -14.02 18.09 11.48
CA LEU A 238 -14.71 18.37 12.75
C LEU A 238 -14.69 17.14 13.67
N ILE A 239 -14.91 15.95 13.13
CA ILE A 239 -14.86 14.69 13.89
C ILE A 239 -13.46 14.48 14.46
N VAL A 240 -12.42 14.57 13.62
CA VAL A 240 -11.03 14.39 14.05
C VAL A 240 -10.69 15.36 15.17
N PHE A 241 -10.95 16.66 14.98
CA PHE A 241 -10.64 17.68 15.98
C PHE A 241 -11.45 17.53 17.26
N SER A 242 -12.73 17.19 17.15
CA SER A 242 -13.59 17.00 18.32
C SER A 242 -13.13 15.83 19.17
N ILE A 243 -12.74 14.71 18.54
CA ILE A 243 -12.27 13.52 19.27
C ILE A 243 -10.88 13.78 19.87
N SER A 244 -9.98 14.41 19.13
CA SER A 244 -8.64 14.76 19.62
C SER A 244 -8.68 15.74 20.77
N PHE A 245 -9.50 16.79 20.68
CA PHE A 245 -9.73 17.75 21.76
C PHE A 245 -10.35 17.08 22.99
N LEU A 246 -11.33 16.18 22.79
CA LEU A 246 -11.94 15.44 23.90
C LEU A 246 -10.91 14.54 24.60
N MET A 247 -10.02 13.88 23.85
CA MET A 247 -8.94 13.09 24.44
C MET A 247 -7.98 13.93 25.26
N GLU A 248 -7.53 15.04 24.70
CA GLU A 248 -6.65 15.98 25.39
C GLU A 248 -7.27 16.44 26.71
N TYR A 249 -8.57 16.77 26.68
CA TYR A 249 -9.35 17.17 27.84
C TYR A 249 -9.52 16.07 28.91
N VAL A 250 -9.40 14.79 28.52
CA VAL A 250 -9.45 13.63 29.42
C VAL A 250 -8.03 13.22 29.89
N GLY A 251 -6.99 13.94 29.46
CA GLY A 251 -5.59 13.62 29.76
C GLY A 251 -5.05 12.43 28.95
N LEU A 252 -5.65 12.13 27.80
CA LEU A 252 -5.21 11.12 26.86
C LEU A 252 -4.60 11.77 25.61
N SER A 253 -3.73 11.04 24.91
CA SER A 253 -3.10 11.56 23.69
C SER A 253 -4.15 11.83 22.59
N PRO A 254 -4.11 13.03 21.95
CA PRO A 254 -4.94 13.35 20.79
C PRO A 254 -4.86 12.31 19.66
N ALA A 255 -3.67 11.71 19.49
CA ALA A 255 -3.35 10.66 18.53
C ALA A 255 -4.14 9.37 18.78
N LEU A 256 -4.26 8.95 20.06
CA LEU A 256 -5.03 7.77 20.45
C LEU A 256 -6.53 7.95 20.16
N GLY A 257 -7.05 9.16 20.43
CA GLY A 257 -8.44 9.51 20.13
C GLY A 257 -8.76 9.45 18.66
N ALA A 258 -7.97 10.14 17.85
CA ALA A 258 -8.13 10.14 16.41
C ALA A 258 -8.11 8.72 15.84
N PHE A 259 -7.16 7.89 16.26
CA PHE A 259 -7.14 6.48 15.88
C PHE A 259 -8.44 5.74 16.25
N LEU A 260 -8.89 5.83 17.50
CA LEU A 260 -10.13 5.19 17.97
C LEU A 260 -11.35 5.68 17.20
N GLY A 261 -11.43 6.99 16.93
CA GLY A 261 -12.47 7.60 16.11
C GLY A 261 -12.51 7.01 14.71
N GLY A 262 -11.35 6.84 14.09
CA GLY A 262 -11.20 6.19 12.79
C GLY A 262 -11.71 4.75 12.80
N VAL A 263 -11.31 3.94 13.78
CA VAL A 263 -11.77 2.54 13.91
C VAL A 263 -13.27 2.43 14.11
N VAL A 264 -13.87 3.31 14.92
CA VAL A 264 -15.32 3.30 15.12
C VAL A 264 -16.04 3.60 13.80
N LEU A 265 -15.50 4.52 13.00
CA LEU A 265 -16.07 4.94 11.72
C LEU A 265 -15.70 4.02 10.54
N SER A 266 -14.69 3.16 10.67
CA SER A 266 -14.31 2.20 9.63
C SER A 266 -15.43 1.19 9.33
N SER A 267 -16.32 0.97 10.29
CA SER A 267 -17.51 0.13 10.15
C SER A 267 -18.73 0.85 9.55
N SER A 268 -18.64 2.16 9.28
CA SER A 268 -19.76 2.99 8.80
C SER A 268 -19.92 2.93 7.27
N GLU A 269 -21.14 3.22 6.80
CA GLU A 269 -21.45 3.36 5.36
C GLU A 269 -20.70 4.51 4.68
N TYR A 270 -20.16 5.46 5.47
CA TYR A 270 -19.44 6.64 5.00
C TYR A 270 -17.92 6.48 5.03
N LYS A 271 -17.37 5.31 5.38
CA LYS A 271 -15.92 5.07 5.44
C LYS A 271 -15.21 5.57 4.18
N HIS A 272 -15.61 5.08 3.00
CA HIS A 272 -14.94 5.40 1.75
C HIS A 272 -15.05 6.88 1.37
N GLU A 273 -16.16 7.54 1.70
CA GLU A 273 -16.31 8.98 1.48
C GLU A 273 -15.38 9.78 2.40
N LEU A 274 -15.30 9.41 3.69
CA LEU A 274 -14.40 10.04 4.64
C LEU A 274 -12.93 9.83 4.25
N GLU A 275 -12.57 8.60 3.90
CA GLU A 275 -11.24 8.21 3.44
C GLU A 275 -10.83 8.99 2.19
N SER A 276 -11.64 8.94 1.12
CA SER A 276 -11.33 9.64 -0.15
C SER A 276 -11.25 11.17 -0.01
N ASN A 277 -12.02 11.76 0.92
CA ASN A 277 -11.97 13.20 1.15
C ASN A 277 -10.79 13.65 2.02
N LEU A 278 -10.28 12.78 2.91
CA LEU A 278 -9.13 13.06 3.78
C LEU A 278 -7.80 12.57 3.19
N GLU A 279 -7.80 11.62 2.26
CA GLU A 279 -6.60 11.07 1.61
C GLU A 279 -5.68 12.15 1.00
N PRO A 280 -6.18 13.20 0.31
CA PRO A 280 -5.32 14.28 -0.17
C PRO A 280 -4.55 14.98 0.97
N PHE A 281 -5.17 15.09 2.15
CA PHE A 281 -4.55 15.66 3.34
C PHE A 281 -3.55 14.70 3.96
N LYS A 282 -3.81 13.38 3.94
CA LYS A 282 -2.85 12.35 4.39
C LYS A 282 -1.47 12.60 3.80
N ASN A 283 -1.38 12.68 2.47
CA ASN A 283 -0.11 12.79 1.76
C ASN A 283 0.55 14.15 1.97
N LEU A 284 -0.25 15.23 2.01
CA LEU A 284 0.26 16.57 2.29
C LEU A 284 0.80 16.71 3.71
N LEU A 285 0.06 16.21 4.69
CA LEU A 285 0.42 16.26 6.11
C LEU A 285 1.58 15.33 6.44
N LEU A 286 1.67 14.18 5.78
CA LEU A 286 2.82 13.30 5.85
C LEU A 286 4.06 13.98 5.27
N GLY A 287 3.91 14.71 4.16
CA GLY A 287 4.98 15.57 3.64
C GLY A 287 5.41 16.64 4.64
N LEU A 288 4.46 17.39 5.21
CA LEU A 288 4.75 18.40 6.24
C LEU A 288 5.45 17.80 7.47
N PHE A 289 4.98 16.66 7.94
CA PHE A 289 5.57 15.91 9.04
C PHE A 289 7.03 15.55 8.76
N PHE A 290 7.35 15.01 7.58
CA PHE A 290 8.73 14.67 7.24
C PHE A 290 9.62 15.90 7.06
N ILE A 291 9.08 17.02 6.58
CA ILE A 291 9.83 18.28 6.55
C ILE A 291 10.09 18.77 7.97
N ALA A 292 9.09 18.74 8.85
CA ALA A 292 9.22 19.12 10.26
C ALA A 292 10.29 18.28 10.96
N VAL A 293 10.21 16.95 10.83
CA VAL A 293 11.22 16.01 11.31
C VAL A 293 12.60 16.35 10.77
N GLY A 294 12.72 16.60 9.46
CA GLY A 294 13.99 16.98 8.83
C GLY A 294 14.57 18.29 9.40
N ALA A 295 13.71 19.27 9.71
CA ALA A 295 14.12 20.53 10.33
C ALA A 295 14.53 20.35 11.80
N SER A 296 13.90 19.39 12.51
CA SER A 296 14.24 19.04 13.89
C SER A 296 15.56 18.25 14.03
N ILE A 297 16.22 17.85 12.93
CA ILE A 297 17.49 17.13 12.99
C ILE A 297 18.59 18.04 13.53
N ASN A 298 18.97 17.82 14.79
CA ASN A 298 20.02 18.58 15.45
C ASN A 298 21.42 18.11 15.02
N PHE A 299 21.99 18.79 14.02
CA PHE A 299 23.35 18.49 13.54
C PHE A 299 24.44 18.78 14.58
N VAL A 300 24.16 19.60 15.59
CA VAL A 300 25.11 19.86 16.69
C VAL A 300 25.27 18.62 17.55
N VAL A 301 24.19 17.89 17.83
CA VAL A 301 24.23 16.60 18.56
C VAL A 301 25.01 15.56 17.77
N ILE A 302 24.81 15.50 16.44
CA ILE A 302 25.58 14.65 15.53
C ILE A 302 27.08 14.96 15.60
N ALA A 303 27.44 16.25 15.56
CA ALA A 303 28.83 16.68 15.59
C ALA A 303 29.51 16.43 16.95
N LYS A 304 28.77 16.50 18.06
CA LYS A 304 29.28 16.27 19.40
C LYS A 304 29.55 14.79 19.68
N ILE A 305 28.65 13.89 19.25
CA ILE A 305 28.71 12.46 19.61
C ILE A 305 28.56 11.55 18.37
N PRO A 306 29.37 11.73 17.31
CA PRO A 306 29.18 11.01 16.05
C PRO A 306 29.41 9.51 16.18
N LEU A 307 30.32 9.10 17.06
CA LEU A 307 30.67 7.69 17.24
C LEU A 307 29.55 6.90 17.94
N THR A 308 28.90 7.50 18.94
CA THR A 308 27.77 6.85 19.65
C THR A 308 26.55 6.77 18.74
N ILE A 309 26.20 7.86 18.04
CA ILE A 309 25.08 7.87 17.09
C ILE A 309 25.32 6.85 15.98
N GLY A 310 26.51 6.85 15.38
CA GLY A 310 26.88 5.87 14.35
C GLY A 310 26.85 4.42 14.88
N GLY A 311 27.31 4.20 16.10
CA GLY A 311 27.29 2.90 16.76
C GLY A 311 25.88 2.37 17.02
N ILE A 312 25.00 3.20 17.60
CA ILE A 312 23.60 2.84 17.87
C ILE A 312 22.84 2.63 16.55
N LEU A 313 23.03 3.52 15.56
CA LEU A 313 22.42 3.38 14.25
C LEU A 313 22.80 2.05 13.59
N LEU A 314 24.09 1.73 13.55
CA LEU A 314 24.58 0.49 12.96
C LEU A 314 24.03 -0.72 13.73
N ALA A 315 24.03 -0.68 15.05
CA ALA A 315 23.48 -1.74 15.89
C ALA A 315 21.99 -1.98 15.61
N ILE A 316 21.17 -0.93 15.53
CA ILE A 316 19.74 -1.04 15.22
C ILE A 316 19.53 -1.67 13.85
N VAL A 317 20.22 -1.18 12.82
CA VAL A 317 20.11 -1.73 11.46
C VAL A 317 20.50 -3.20 11.44
N LEU A 318 21.57 -3.58 12.15
CA LEU A 318 22.01 -4.98 12.25
C LEU A 318 21.03 -5.85 13.02
N ILE A 319 20.47 -5.37 14.14
CA ILE A 319 19.47 -6.08 14.93
C ILE A 319 18.23 -6.33 14.09
N LYS A 320 17.68 -5.29 13.42
CA LYS A 320 16.51 -5.43 12.55
C LYS A 320 16.81 -6.35 11.38
N ALA A 321 17.96 -6.18 10.73
CA ALA A 321 18.36 -7.04 9.62
C ALA A 321 18.45 -8.52 10.05
N LEU A 322 19.03 -8.79 11.22
CA LEU A 322 19.11 -10.13 11.78
C LEU A 322 17.72 -10.73 12.04
N ILE A 323 16.84 -9.98 12.70
CA ILE A 323 15.48 -10.44 13.03
C ILE A 323 14.64 -10.65 11.77
N LEU A 324 14.69 -9.73 10.81
CA LEU A 324 13.98 -9.85 9.54
C LEU A 324 14.48 -11.06 8.75
N PHE A 325 15.80 -11.27 8.70
CA PHE A 325 16.39 -12.42 8.02
C PHE A 325 16.00 -13.75 8.66
N ILE A 326 15.98 -13.81 10.00
CA ILE A 326 15.50 -14.99 10.74
C ILE A 326 14.02 -15.21 10.48
N THR A 327 13.21 -14.15 10.54
CA THR A 327 11.77 -14.21 10.27
C THR A 327 11.53 -14.78 8.88
N GLY A 328 12.19 -14.25 7.85
CA GLY A 328 12.00 -14.75 6.50
C GLY A 328 12.45 -16.21 6.34
N LYS A 329 13.52 -16.63 7.03
CA LYS A 329 13.98 -18.03 7.04
C LYS A 329 13.00 -18.97 7.74
N VAL A 330 12.40 -18.57 8.87
CA VAL A 330 11.36 -19.34 9.58
C VAL A 330 10.15 -19.57 8.70
N PHE A 331 9.77 -18.56 7.91
CA PHE A 331 8.66 -18.61 6.96
C PHE A 331 9.05 -19.15 5.57
N LYS A 332 10.26 -19.74 5.45
CA LYS A 332 10.76 -20.45 4.26
C LYS A 332 10.87 -19.59 3.00
N LEU A 333 11.18 -18.30 3.14
CA LEU A 333 11.56 -17.46 2.00
C LEU A 333 12.94 -17.90 1.47
N LYS A 334 13.08 -18.00 0.14
CA LYS A 334 14.39 -18.13 -0.51
C LYS A 334 15.30 -16.94 -0.21
N LEU A 335 16.60 -17.15 -0.37
CA LEU A 335 17.62 -16.19 0.05
C LEU A 335 17.45 -14.82 -0.61
N ASP A 336 17.14 -14.76 -1.89
CA ASP A 336 16.90 -13.50 -2.62
C ASP A 336 15.68 -12.74 -2.08
N GLN A 337 14.55 -13.42 -1.90
CA GLN A 337 13.33 -12.82 -1.34
C GLN A 337 13.52 -12.39 0.12
N ASN A 338 14.28 -13.19 0.89
CA ASN A 338 14.60 -12.88 2.28
C ASN A 338 15.54 -11.66 2.39
N LEU A 339 16.53 -11.53 1.50
CA LEU A 339 17.40 -10.35 1.46
C LEU A 339 16.62 -9.10 1.07
N LEU A 340 15.73 -9.18 0.07
CA LEU A 340 14.82 -8.07 -0.26
C LEU A 340 14.00 -7.66 0.96
N LEU A 341 13.34 -8.62 1.64
CA LEU A 341 12.59 -8.36 2.87
C LEU A 341 13.43 -7.68 3.95
N THR A 342 14.62 -8.21 4.18
CA THR A 342 15.55 -7.75 5.21
C THR A 342 15.98 -6.31 4.97
N PHE A 343 16.45 -5.98 3.78
CA PHE A 343 16.97 -4.66 3.48
C PHE A 343 15.88 -3.61 3.26
N SER A 344 14.70 -3.99 2.79
CA SER A 344 13.59 -3.05 2.62
C SER A 344 12.93 -2.64 3.94
N LEU A 345 12.95 -3.50 4.97
CA LEU A 345 12.27 -3.25 6.26
C LEU A 345 13.21 -2.96 7.44
N ALA A 346 14.53 -2.95 7.25
CA ALA A 346 15.50 -2.72 8.33
C ALA A 346 15.51 -1.28 8.87
N GLN A 347 14.76 -0.35 8.27
CA GLN A 347 14.59 1.02 8.77
C GLN A 347 13.63 1.12 9.95
N ILE A 348 13.77 2.20 10.72
CA ILE A 348 12.77 2.63 11.69
C ILE A 348 11.64 3.36 10.95
N GLY A 349 10.39 3.21 11.39
CA GLY A 349 9.19 3.79 10.78
C GLY A 349 8.76 5.14 11.33
N GLU A 350 7.84 5.81 10.64
CA GLU A 350 7.28 7.12 10.99
C GLU A 350 6.65 7.15 12.39
N PHE A 351 6.04 6.03 12.80
CA PHE A 351 5.45 5.88 14.12
C PHE A 351 6.47 5.93 15.26
N ALA A 352 7.77 5.73 14.99
CA ALA A 352 8.79 5.89 16.01
C ALA A 352 8.84 7.33 16.53
N PHE A 353 8.71 8.32 15.64
CA PHE A 353 8.62 9.73 16.04
C PHE A 353 7.44 9.97 16.98
N VAL A 354 6.28 9.39 16.65
CA VAL A 354 5.06 9.53 17.46
C VAL A 354 5.24 8.89 18.84
N LEU A 355 5.79 7.68 18.91
CA LEU A 355 6.04 6.99 20.18
C LEU A 355 7.08 7.70 21.04
N LEU A 356 8.16 8.20 20.42
CA LEU A 356 9.22 8.93 21.13
C LEU A 356 8.72 10.28 21.64
N SER A 357 8.00 11.06 20.81
CA SER A 357 7.38 12.32 21.25
C SER A 357 6.39 12.11 22.39
N PHE A 358 5.57 11.07 22.31
CA PHE A 358 4.62 10.78 23.38
C PHE A 358 5.31 10.35 24.68
N ALA A 359 6.37 9.55 24.59
CA ALA A 359 7.16 9.18 25.76
C ALA A 359 7.93 10.37 26.37
N PHE A 360 8.38 11.30 25.54
CA PHE A 360 8.99 12.55 25.97
C PHE A 360 7.97 13.43 26.73
N GLN A 361 6.74 13.59 26.20
CA GLN A 361 5.65 14.29 26.89
C GLN A 361 5.30 13.67 28.25
N LEU A 362 5.45 12.35 28.39
CA LEU A 362 5.22 11.62 29.64
C LEU A 362 6.42 11.61 30.59
N ASN A 363 7.47 12.40 30.29
CA ASN A 363 8.73 12.49 31.04
C ASN A 363 9.43 11.13 31.21
N ILE A 364 9.23 10.20 30.27
CA ILE A 364 9.95 8.92 30.24
C ILE A 364 11.31 9.13 29.60
N LEU A 365 11.38 9.92 28.53
CA LEU A 365 12.61 10.28 27.84
C LEU A 365 13.12 11.65 28.28
N ASP A 366 14.43 11.80 28.42
CA ASP A 366 15.05 13.11 28.51
C ASP A 366 15.27 13.74 27.10
N GLN A 367 15.59 15.04 27.06
CA GLN A 367 15.80 15.76 25.81
C GLN A 367 16.97 15.17 24.99
N GLU A 368 18.02 14.68 25.65
CA GLU A 368 19.20 14.15 24.97
C GLU A 368 18.88 12.82 24.26
N GLN A 369 18.19 11.90 24.94
CA GLN A 369 17.70 10.64 24.41
C GLN A 369 16.72 10.87 23.26
N MET A 370 15.82 11.84 23.41
CA MET A 370 14.88 12.25 22.37
C MET A 370 15.63 12.71 21.12
N ASP A 371 16.51 13.71 21.24
CA ASP A 371 17.30 14.24 20.13
C ASP A 371 18.12 13.14 19.43
N ILE A 372 18.79 12.27 20.20
CA ILE A 372 19.57 11.15 19.67
C ILE A 372 18.68 10.20 18.87
N MET A 373 17.53 9.81 19.42
CA MET A 373 16.64 8.84 18.76
C MET A 373 15.92 9.42 17.54
N LEU A 374 15.57 10.71 17.55
CA LEU A 374 15.03 11.41 16.38
C LEU A 374 16.03 11.40 15.22
N VAL A 375 17.28 11.76 15.50
CA VAL A 375 18.39 11.74 14.54
C VAL A 375 18.60 10.33 13.97
N ILE A 376 18.69 9.32 14.83
CA ILE A 376 18.88 7.93 14.41
C ILE A 376 17.72 7.46 13.53
N THR A 377 16.48 7.77 13.92
CA THR A 377 15.28 7.43 13.15
C THR A 377 15.35 8.04 11.75
N ALA A 378 15.62 9.35 11.66
CA ALA A 378 15.73 10.04 10.38
C ALA A 378 16.88 9.52 9.49
N LEU A 379 18.04 9.24 10.08
CA LEU A 379 19.19 8.70 9.35
C LEU A 379 18.92 7.27 8.85
N THR A 380 18.29 6.40 9.64
CA THR A 380 17.96 5.03 9.21
C THR A 380 16.99 5.02 8.03
N MET A 381 15.95 5.86 8.05
CA MET A 381 15.05 6.05 6.90
C MET A 381 15.78 6.55 5.66
N SER A 382 16.72 7.49 5.83
CA SER A 382 17.47 8.08 4.71
C SER A 382 18.44 7.08 4.07
N ILE A 383 19.08 6.25 4.89
CA ILE A 383 20.09 5.27 4.46
C ILE A 383 19.44 4.04 3.79
N THR A 384 18.22 3.68 4.17
CA THR A 384 17.64 2.39 3.78
C THR A 384 17.32 2.22 2.29
N PRO A 385 16.76 3.22 1.58
CA PRO A 385 16.65 3.16 0.12
C PRO A 385 18.01 2.93 -0.56
N ILE A 386 19.08 3.55 -0.04
CA ILE A 386 20.45 3.37 -0.53
C ILE A 386 20.92 1.93 -0.30
N ILE A 387 20.69 1.39 0.90
CA ILE A 387 20.99 -0.02 1.23
C ILE A 387 20.21 -0.97 0.31
N SER A 388 18.93 -0.71 0.03
CA SER A 388 18.12 -1.53 -0.88
C SER A 388 18.69 -1.52 -2.31
N ILE A 389 19.08 -0.34 -2.81
CA ILE A 389 19.72 -0.20 -4.13
C ILE A 389 21.06 -0.95 -4.17
N ILE A 390 21.87 -0.86 -3.10
CA ILE A 390 23.13 -1.59 -3.00
C ILE A 390 22.88 -3.10 -3.00
N ASN A 391 21.88 -3.57 -2.25
CA ASN A 391 21.49 -4.97 -2.23
C ASN A 391 21.12 -5.46 -3.63
N GLU A 392 20.25 -4.75 -4.33
CA GLU A 392 19.78 -5.09 -5.67
C GLU A 392 20.89 -5.08 -6.72
N ARG A 393 21.80 -4.10 -6.65
CA ARG A 393 22.82 -3.92 -7.69
C ARG A 393 24.09 -4.74 -7.46
N PHE A 394 24.44 -5.03 -6.20
CA PHE A 394 25.73 -5.65 -5.87
C PHE A 394 25.61 -6.98 -5.12
N ILE A 395 24.65 -7.13 -4.22
CA ILE A 395 24.54 -8.30 -3.34
C ILE A 395 23.72 -9.40 -4.03
N LEU A 396 22.48 -9.09 -4.43
CA LEU A 396 21.56 -10.01 -5.11
C LEU A 396 22.14 -10.63 -6.38
N PRO A 397 22.84 -9.90 -7.28
CA PRO A 397 23.43 -10.50 -8.47
C PRO A 397 24.59 -11.47 -8.16
N LYS A 398 25.17 -11.42 -6.97
CA LYS A 398 26.28 -12.29 -6.55
C LYS A 398 25.80 -13.47 -5.71
N ILE A 399 24.90 -13.22 -4.76
CA ILE A 399 24.49 -14.12 -3.67
C ILE A 399 23.03 -14.60 -3.81
N GLY A 400 22.21 -13.89 -4.57
CA GLY A 400 20.81 -14.27 -4.83
C GLY A 400 20.70 -15.61 -5.57
N THR A 401 19.50 -16.18 -5.56
CA THR A 401 19.20 -17.48 -6.18
C THR A 401 19.50 -17.45 -7.69
N LYS A 402 20.73 -17.82 -8.07
CA LYS A 402 21.15 -18.03 -9.47
C LYS A 402 20.73 -19.41 -9.95
N GLU A 403 19.45 -19.75 -9.80
CA GLU A 403 18.97 -20.98 -10.40
C GLU A 403 18.65 -20.76 -11.86
N SER A 404 19.70 -20.66 -12.68
CA SER A 404 19.66 -21.18 -14.04
C SER A 404 20.09 -22.65 -13.92
N ILE A 405 19.13 -23.56 -13.79
CA ILE A 405 19.45 -24.96 -14.07
C ILE A 405 19.67 -25.02 -15.58
N LYS A 406 20.95 -25.00 -16.00
CA LYS A 406 21.34 -25.57 -17.29
C LYS A 406 20.93 -27.04 -17.24
N ARG A 407 19.71 -27.36 -17.68
CA ARG A 407 19.40 -28.75 -18.01
C ARG A 407 20.35 -29.14 -19.14
N PRO A 408 20.98 -30.34 -19.10
CA PRO A 408 21.63 -30.87 -20.29
C PRO A 408 20.59 -30.85 -21.42
N MET A 409 21.01 -30.39 -22.60
CA MET A 409 20.17 -30.21 -23.81
C MET A 409 19.70 -31.55 -24.42
N ASP A 410 19.27 -32.50 -23.60
CA ASP A 410 18.86 -33.84 -24.05
C ASP A 410 17.35 -33.97 -24.28
N HIS A 411 16.69 -32.85 -24.51
CA HIS A 411 15.49 -32.83 -25.35
C HIS A 411 15.71 -31.75 -26.40
N ILE A 412 15.82 -32.19 -27.65
CA ILE A 412 15.79 -31.37 -28.86
C ILE A 412 14.81 -30.23 -28.62
N ALA A 413 15.33 -29.00 -28.62
CA ALA A 413 14.58 -27.78 -28.38
C ALA A 413 13.32 -27.80 -29.25
N LYS A 414 12.17 -28.10 -28.67
CA LYS A 414 10.92 -27.57 -29.18
C LYS A 414 11.12 -26.07 -29.10
N SER A 415 11.36 -25.44 -30.25
CA SER A 415 11.41 -24.00 -30.39
C SER A 415 10.18 -23.42 -29.69
N GLN A 416 10.37 -22.87 -28.49
CA GLN A 416 9.31 -22.30 -27.66
C GLN A 416 8.84 -21.05 -28.43
N ASN A 417 7.75 -21.19 -29.17
CA ASN A 417 7.20 -20.08 -29.97
C ASN A 417 6.59 -19.00 -29.07
N VAL A 418 6.35 -19.28 -27.80
CA VAL A 418 5.62 -18.42 -26.86
C VAL A 418 6.47 -18.16 -25.62
N ILE A 419 6.65 -16.88 -25.30
CA ILE A 419 7.21 -16.43 -24.02
C ILE A 419 6.08 -15.85 -23.19
N LEU A 420 5.98 -16.24 -21.92
CA LEU A 420 4.99 -15.72 -20.97
C LEU A 420 5.72 -14.95 -19.87
N VAL A 421 5.52 -13.63 -19.84
CA VAL A 421 6.11 -12.74 -18.84
C VAL A 421 5.11 -12.52 -17.70
N GLY A 422 5.46 -12.98 -16.50
CA GLY A 422 4.65 -12.90 -15.30
C GLY A 422 3.70 -14.09 -15.14
N PHE A 423 3.89 -14.89 -14.09
CA PHE A 423 3.02 -16.02 -13.75
C PHE A 423 2.15 -15.73 -12.51
N GLY A 424 1.58 -14.51 -12.45
CA GLY A 424 0.59 -14.12 -11.45
C GLY A 424 -0.79 -14.74 -11.69
N HIS A 425 -1.85 -14.10 -11.20
CA HIS A 425 -3.22 -14.61 -11.36
C HIS A 425 -3.65 -14.78 -12.83
N PHE A 426 -3.41 -13.76 -13.66
CA PHE A 426 -3.73 -13.81 -15.10
C PHE A 426 -2.82 -14.78 -15.86
N GLY A 427 -1.49 -14.61 -15.72
CA GLY A 427 -0.50 -15.41 -16.44
C GLY A 427 -0.58 -16.91 -16.11
N SER A 428 -0.87 -17.26 -14.85
CA SER A 428 -1.03 -18.67 -14.47
C SER A 428 -2.22 -19.36 -15.16
N THR A 429 -3.30 -18.63 -15.40
CA THR A 429 -4.48 -19.14 -16.13
C THR A 429 -4.14 -19.36 -17.59
N VAL A 430 -3.51 -18.36 -18.23
CA VAL A 430 -3.07 -18.46 -19.63
C VAL A 430 -2.08 -19.60 -19.83
N GLY A 431 -1.02 -19.66 -19.01
CA GLY A 431 0.02 -20.68 -19.11
C GLY A 431 -0.51 -22.11 -18.90
N ARG A 432 -1.42 -22.32 -17.94
CA ARG A 432 -2.06 -23.62 -17.72
C ARG A 432 -2.95 -24.04 -18.90
N PHE A 433 -3.68 -23.09 -19.48
CA PHE A 433 -4.56 -23.35 -20.62
C PHE A 433 -3.79 -23.64 -21.92
N LEU A 434 -2.71 -22.90 -22.21
CA LEU A 434 -1.84 -23.19 -23.35
C LEU A 434 -1.23 -24.60 -23.25
N ARG A 435 -0.77 -24.96 -22.05
CA ARG A 435 -0.19 -26.27 -21.79
C ARG A 435 -1.19 -27.41 -21.97
N SER A 436 -2.47 -27.23 -21.63
CA SER A 436 -3.49 -28.26 -21.89
C SER A 436 -3.71 -28.54 -23.38
N HIS A 437 -3.24 -27.65 -24.26
CA HIS A 437 -3.27 -27.79 -25.71
C HIS A 437 -1.91 -28.21 -26.30
N GLY A 438 -0.96 -28.65 -25.46
CA GLY A 438 0.36 -29.09 -25.90
C GLY A 438 1.32 -27.95 -26.29
N ILE A 439 0.94 -26.69 -26.03
CA ILE A 439 1.79 -25.52 -26.24
C ILE A 439 2.56 -25.27 -24.94
N GLU A 440 3.86 -25.54 -24.97
CA GLU A 440 4.78 -25.15 -23.91
C GLU A 440 5.18 -23.68 -24.12
N ALA A 441 5.22 -22.90 -23.05
CA ALA A 441 5.67 -21.52 -23.05
C ALA A 441 6.87 -21.39 -22.10
N THR A 442 7.86 -20.59 -22.52
CA THR A 442 8.96 -20.18 -21.64
C THR A 442 8.45 -19.09 -20.71
N ILE A 443 8.46 -19.35 -19.40
CA ILE A 443 7.94 -18.41 -18.40
C ILE A 443 9.07 -17.57 -17.84
N LEU A 444 8.85 -16.26 -17.73
CA LEU A 444 9.70 -15.31 -17.03
C LEU A 444 8.99 -14.83 -15.78
N ASP A 445 9.64 -14.96 -14.63
CA ASP A 445 9.05 -14.58 -13.34
C ASP A 445 10.09 -13.98 -12.38
N GLN A 446 9.71 -12.91 -11.69
CA GLN A 446 10.54 -12.21 -10.71
C GLN A 446 10.44 -12.81 -9.29
N ASP A 447 9.54 -13.76 -9.04
CA ASP A 447 9.40 -14.44 -7.75
C ASP A 447 10.11 -15.81 -7.77
N SER A 448 11.28 -15.89 -7.12
CA SER A 448 12.06 -17.13 -7.08
C SER A 448 11.38 -18.27 -6.31
N ASN A 449 10.51 -17.98 -5.34
CA ASN A 449 9.76 -18.99 -4.60
C ASN A 449 8.70 -19.62 -5.52
N ARG A 450 8.05 -18.80 -6.36
CA ARG A 450 7.09 -19.27 -7.36
C ARG A 450 7.75 -20.13 -8.43
N VAL A 451 8.95 -19.76 -8.89
CA VAL A 451 9.71 -20.47 -9.92
C VAL A 451 9.87 -21.97 -9.62
N ASP A 452 10.13 -22.37 -8.38
CA ASP A 452 10.28 -23.79 -8.01
C ASP A 452 8.99 -24.58 -8.17
N VAL A 453 7.87 -23.99 -7.75
CA VAL A 453 6.56 -24.61 -7.85
C VAL A 453 6.25 -24.85 -9.32
N LEU A 454 6.51 -23.86 -10.17
CA LEU A 454 6.28 -23.96 -11.60
C LEU A 454 7.19 -24.99 -12.28
N ARG A 455 8.46 -25.07 -11.88
CA ARG A 455 9.38 -26.11 -12.37
C ARG A 455 8.95 -27.51 -11.95
N LYS A 456 8.48 -27.69 -10.70
CA LYS A 456 7.90 -28.96 -10.22
C LYS A 456 6.61 -29.31 -10.96
N MET A 457 5.84 -28.31 -11.38
CA MET A 457 4.69 -28.50 -12.26
C MET A 457 5.13 -28.89 -13.68
N GLY A 458 6.39 -28.73 -14.06
CA GLY A 458 6.93 -29.10 -15.38
C GLY A 458 6.99 -27.96 -16.39
N PHE A 459 6.90 -26.71 -15.95
CA PHE A 459 7.14 -25.55 -16.82
C PHE A 459 8.63 -25.23 -16.96
N GLU A 460 9.00 -24.65 -18.10
CA GLU A 460 10.31 -24.03 -18.30
C GLU A 460 10.24 -22.58 -17.79
N VAL A 461 11.03 -22.27 -16.76
CA VAL A 461 10.91 -21.01 -16.03
C VAL A 461 12.27 -20.38 -15.77
N TYR A 462 12.40 -19.13 -16.18
CA TYR A 462 13.53 -18.25 -15.97
C TYR A 462 13.21 -17.25 -14.87
N TYR A 463 14.10 -17.18 -13.89
CA TYR A 463 14.01 -16.23 -12.79
C TYR A 463 14.69 -14.91 -13.18
N GLY A 464 13.97 -13.79 -13.06
CA GLY A 464 14.54 -12.46 -13.17
C GLY A 464 13.58 -11.41 -13.72
N ASP A 465 14.09 -10.18 -13.84
CA ASP A 465 13.35 -9.03 -14.36
C ASP A 465 13.27 -9.04 -15.89
N ALA A 466 12.05 -9.01 -16.42
CA ALA A 466 11.78 -9.02 -17.85
C ALA A 466 12.05 -7.68 -18.56
N THR A 467 12.29 -6.58 -17.82
CA THR A 467 12.81 -5.33 -18.40
C THR A 467 14.25 -5.49 -18.92
N ARG A 468 14.96 -6.53 -18.46
CA ARG A 468 16.33 -6.81 -18.86
C ARG A 468 16.39 -7.64 -20.14
N ILE A 469 17.03 -7.07 -21.15
CA ILE A 469 17.15 -7.74 -22.45
C ILE A 469 17.93 -9.06 -22.41
N ASP A 470 18.99 -9.13 -21.60
CA ASP A 470 19.81 -10.34 -21.49
C ASP A 470 18.98 -11.53 -20.97
N LEU A 471 17.96 -11.26 -20.14
CA LEU A 471 17.04 -12.28 -19.68
C LEU A 471 16.04 -12.70 -20.78
N LEU A 472 15.52 -11.75 -21.55
CA LEU A 472 14.66 -12.04 -22.70
C LEU A 472 15.40 -12.87 -23.76
N GLU A 473 16.67 -12.55 -24.02
CA GLU A 473 17.55 -13.32 -24.90
C GLU A 473 17.79 -14.73 -24.38
N ALA A 474 18.08 -14.87 -23.09
CA ALA A 474 18.27 -16.17 -22.45
C ALA A 474 17.00 -17.04 -22.48
N ALA A 475 15.81 -16.41 -22.43
CA ALA A 475 14.51 -17.05 -22.60
C ALA A 475 14.17 -17.39 -24.07
N GLY A 476 15.01 -16.97 -25.02
CA GLY A 476 14.88 -17.31 -26.43
C GLY A 476 14.04 -16.35 -27.26
N ILE A 477 13.87 -15.08 -26.84
CA ILE A 477 13.01 -14.10 -27.55
C ILE A 477 13.38 -13.92 -29.03
N ALA A 478 14.65 -14.07 -29.39
CA ALA A 478 15.12 -13.98 -30.77
C ALA A 478 14.43 -15.00 -31.71
N LYS A 479 13.98 -16.14 -31.19
CA LYS A 479 13.27 -17.20 -31.95
C LYS A 479 11.79 -17.30 -31.60
N ALA A 480 11.31 -16.52 -30.63
CA ALA A 480 9.91 -16.52 -30.23
C ALA A 480 9.04 -15.90 -31.34
N LYS A 481 7.80 -16.36 -31.43
CA LYS A 481 6.77 -15.78 -32.30
C LYS A 481 5.84 -14.85 -31.54
N ILE A 482 5.52 -15.22 -30.30
CA ILE A 482 4.57 -14.52 -29.45
C ILE A 482 5.22 -14.25 -28.09
N LEU A 483 5.06 -13.04 -27.58
CA LEU A 483 5.34 -12.72 -26.18
C LEU A 483 4.05 -12.24 -25.51
N ILE A 484 3.64 -12.96 -24.48
CA ILE A 484 2.49 -12.64 -23.64
C ILE A 484 3.01 -11.85 -22.44
N CYS A 485 2.68 -10.56 -22.37
CA CYS A 485 2.98 -9.73 -21.20
C CYS A 485 1.78 -9.78 -20.24
N ALA A 486 1.90 -10.55 -19.16
CA ALA A 486 0.85 -10.80 -18.18
C ALA A 486 1.08 -10.07 -16.84
N ILE A 487 2.02 -9.13 -16.79
CA ILE A 487 2.29 -8.26 -15.63
C ILE A 487 1.10 -7.33 -15.39
N ASP A 488 0.83 -7.02 -14.11
CA ASP A 488 -0.26 -6.18 -13.62
C ASP A 488 0.11 -4.69 -13.47
N ASN A 489 1.40 -4.36 -13.46
CA ASN A 489 1.93 -3.00 -13.38
C ASN A 489 2.00 -2.32 -14.77
N PRO A 490 1.21 -1.26 -15.05
CA PRO A 490 1.18 -0.61 -16.37
C PRO A 490 2.52 0.05 -16.78
N PRO A 491 3.23 0.79 -15.92
CA PRO A 491 4.57 1.31 -16.25
C PRO A 491 5.56 0.25 -16.74
N ILE A 492 5.68 -0.87 -16.01
CA ILE A 492 6.59 -1.97 -16.38
C ILE A 492 6.13 -2.63 -17.69
N THR A 493 4.83 -2.81 -17.86
CA THR A 493 4.25 -3.34 -19.10
C THR A 493 4.59 -2.45 -20.30
N GLN A 494 4.53 -1.13 -20.15
CA GLN A 494 4.91 -0.19 -21.21
C GLN A 494 6.42 -0.24 -21.51
N GLU A 495 7.27 -0.38 -20.49
CA GLU A 495 8.71 -0.50 -20.67
C GLU A 495 9.08 -1.76 -21.47
N ILE A 496 8.56 -2.92 -21.07
CA ILE A 496 8.81 -4.21 -21.75
C ILE A 496 8.29 -4.16 -23.19
N THR A 497 7.08 -3.67 -23.40
CA THR A 497 6.46 -3.65 -24.74
C THR A 497 7.19 -2.70 -25.69
N LYS A 498 7.67 -1.54 -25.21
CA LYS A 498 8.55 -0.64 -25.99
C LYS A 498 9.87 -1.32 -26.34
N LEU A 499 10.52 -1.94 -25.36
CA LEU A 499 11.80 -2.65 -25.54
C LEU A 499 11.69 -3.76 -26.60
N VAL A 500 10.63 -4.57 -26.54
CA VAL A 500 10.40 -5.66 -27.50
C VAL A 500 10.08 -5.11 -28.88
N LYS A 501 9.23 -4.08 -28.99
CA LYS A 501 8.89 -3.44 -30.27
C LYS A 501 10.12 -2.83 -30.97
N GLU A 502 11.05 -2.24 -30.21
CA GLU A 502 12.27 -1.64 -30.75
C GLU A 502 13.27 -2.70 -31.25
N LYS A 503 13.48 -3.78 -30.49
CA LYS A 503 14.58 -4.74 -30.75
C LYS A 503 14.17 -6.04 -31.42
N TYR A 504 12.93 -6.47 -31.24
CA TYR A 504 12.39 -7.71 -31.80
C TYR A 504 11.02 -7.46 -32.45
N PRO A 505 10.97 -6.64 -33.52
CA PRO A 505 9.71 -6.26 -34.18
C PRO A 505 8.97 -7.45 -34.82
N HIS A 506 9.63 -8.60 -34.99
CA HIS A 506 9.01 -9.83 -35.50
C HIS A 506 8.20 -10.58 -34.45
N VAL A 507 8.34 -10.25 -33.16
CA VAL A 507 7.61 -10.91 -32.07
C VAL A 507 6.25 -10.25 -31.91
N GLU A 508 5.19 -11.03 -32.03
CA GLU A 508 3.83 -10.58 -31.79
C GLU A 508 3.60 -10.42 -30.28
N LEU A 509 3.26 -9.20 -29.85
CA LEU A 509 2.98 -8.90 -28.45
C LEU A 509 1.51 -9.16 -28.15
N MET A 510 1.23 -9.88 -27.07
CA MET A 510 -0.11 -10.02 -26.47
C MET A 510 -0.08 -9.43 -25.06
N ILE A 511 -0.79 -8.34 -24.83
CA ILE A 511 -0.56 -7.48 -23.65
C ILE A 511 -1.79 -7.50 -22.75
N ARG A 512 -1.61 -7.78 -21.46
CA ARG A 512 -2.63 -7.58 -20.42
C ARG A 512 -2.79 -6.09 -20.15
N ALA A 513 -4.04 -5.63 -20.08
CA ALA A 513 -4.41 -4.33 -19.54
C ALA A 513 -5.30 -4.55 -18.30
N GLN A 514 -5.05 -3.84 -17.20
CA GLN A 514 -5.81 -4.01 -15.98
C GLN A 514 -7.21 -3.38 -16.14
N ASN A 515 -7.27 -2.22 -16.79
CA ASN A 515 -8.51 -1.46 -16.98
C ASN A 515 -8.61 -0.83 -18.39
N ARG A 516 -9.68 -0.07 -18.63
CA ARG A 516 -9.93 0.63 -19.90
C ARG A 516 -8.88 1.72 -20.19
N ASN A 517 -8.40 2.43 -19.17
CA ASN A 517 -7.40 3.49 -19.28
C ASN A 517 -6.04 2.95 -19.71
N ASP A 518 -5.58 1.85 -19.12
CA ASP A 518 -4.30 1.25 -19.51
C ASP A 518 -4.37 0.74 -20.96
N ALA A 519 -5.51 0.18 -21.36
CA ALA A 519 -5.73 -0.25 -22.73
C ALA A 519 -5.66 0.93 -23.72
N TYR A 520 -6.19 2.10 -23.34
CA TYR A 520 -6.03 3.32 -24.14
C TYR A 520 -4.56 3.72 -24.32
N GLU A 521 -3.78 3.70 -23.25
CA GLU A 521 -2.36 4.05 -23.32
C GLU A 521 -1.57 3.09 -24.22
N LEU A 522 -1.84 1.79 -24.13
CA LEU A 522 -1.23 0.78 -24.99
C LEU A 522 -1.65 0.94 -26.46
N LEU A 523 -2.91 1.25 -26.74
CA LEU A 523 -3.39 1.56 -28.10
C LEU A 523 -2.67 2.79 -28.67
N ASN A 524 -2.47 3.83 -27.86
CA ASN A 524 -1.78 5.06 -28.27
C ASN A 524 -0.29 4.84 -28.54
N LEU A 525 0.32 3.84 -27.92
CA LEU A 525 1.67 3.36 -28.25
C LEU A 525 1.72 2.51 -29.53
N GLY A 526 0.56 2.28 -30.16
CA GLY A 526 0.41 1.52 -31.40
C GLY A 526 0.54 0.01 -31.20
N PHE A 527 0.05 -0.51 -30.07
CA PHE A 527 -0.13 -1.95 -29.87
C PHE A 527 -1.57 -2.35 -30.19
N GLU A 528 -1.76 -3.48 -30.89
CA GLU A 528 -3.09 -3.89 -31.36
C GLU A 528 -3.74 -4.98 -30.50
N ASN A 529 -2.94 -5.89 -29.97
CA ASN A 529 -3.37 -7.09 -29.25
C ASN A 529 -3.40 -6.85 -27.73
N ILE A 530 -4.46 -6.19 -27.26
CA ILE A 530 -4.62 -5.80 -25.86
C ILE A 530 -5.80 -6.54 -25.26
N TYR A 531 -5.57 -7.20 -24.13
CA TYR A 531 -6.54 -8.04 -23.43
C TYR A 531 -6.83 -7.44 -22.06
N ARG A 532 -8.07 -6.98 -21.85
CA ARG A 532 -8.50 -6.40 -20.58
C ARG A 532 -8.87 -7.51 -19.59
N GLU A 533 -8.22 -7.53 -18.44
CA GLU A 533 -8.28 -8.63 -17.48
C GLU A 533 -9.70 -9.00 -17.02
N SER A 534 -10.54 -8.00 -16.76
CA SER A 534 -11.86 -8.21 -16.14
C SER A 534 -13.02 -8.29 -17.13
N LEU A 535 -12.82 -7.97 -18.43
CA LEU A 535 -13.91 -7.84 -19.40
C LEU A 535 -14.68 -9.15 -19.58
N ASP A 536 -13.99 -10.21 -20.01
CA ASP A 536 -14.61 -11.51 -20.28
C ASP A 536 -15.28 -12.10 -19.04
N THR A 537 -14.63 -11.98 -17.88
CA THR A 537 -15.16 -12.47 -16.60
C THR A 537 -16.43 -11.71 -16.20
N SER A 538 -16.45 -10.38 -16.37
CA SER A 538 -17.62 -9.54 -16.07
C SER A 538 -18.80 -9.88 -16.98
N LEU A 539 -18.55 -10.09 -18.28
CA LEU A 539 -19.58 -10.48 -19.23
C LEU A 539 -20.06 -11.92 -19.06
N ALA A 540 -19.18 -12.83 -18.63
CA ALA A 540 -19.57 -14.18 -18.26
C ALA A 540 -20.55 -14.16 -17.08
N LEU A 541 -20.30 -13.35 -16.05
CA LEU A 541 -21.22 -13.15 -14.93
C LEU A 541 -22.55 -12.53 -15.39
N ALA A 542 -22.51 -11.47 -16.20
CA ALA A 542 -23.71 -10.82 -16.72
C ALA A 542 -24.59 -11.79 -17.52
N LYS A 543 -23.98 -12.62 -18.37
CA LYS A 543 -24.64 -13.71 -19.10
C LYS A 543 -25.29 -14.72 -18.15
N ASP A 544 -24.63 -15.11 -17.08
CA ASP A 544 -25.20 -16.06 -16.11
C ASP A 544 -26.36 -15.46 -15.31
N VAL A 545 -26.29 -14.17 -14.96
CA VAL A 545 -27.39 -13.41 -14.34
C VAL A 545 -28.60 -13.38 -15.26
N LEU A 546 -28.42 -12.97 -16.53
CA LEU A 546 -29.50 -12.93 -17.51
C LEU A 546 -30.08 -14.34 -17.77
N SER A 547 -29.24 -15.37 -17.81
CA SER A 547 -29.72 -16.74 -17.95
C SER A 547 -30.60 -17.16 -16.77
N LYS A 548 -30.25 -16.75 -15.53
CA LYS A 548 -31.08 -17.01 -14.34
C LYS A 548 -32.38 -16.20 -14.32
N LEU A 549 -32.41 -15.03 -14.96
CA LEU A 549 -33.62 -14.22 -15.14
C LEU A 549 -34.55 -14.76 -16.25
N GLY A 550 -34.18 -15.86 -16.91
CA GLY A 550 -35.01 -16.53 -17.91
C GLY A 550 -34.65 -16.23 -19.35
N PHE A 551 -33.58 -15.48 -19.62
CA PHE A 551 -33.10 -15.26 -20.97
C PHE A 551 -32.38 -16.50 -21.53
N ARG A 552 -32.48 -16.73 -22.85
CA ARG A 552 -31.94 -17.91 -23.51
C ARG A 552 -30.41 -17.88 -23.62
N LYS A 553 -29.73 -18.93 -23.17
CA LYS A 553 -28.25 -19.04 -23.16
C LYS A 553 -27.60 -18.76 -24.52
N TYR A 554 -28.15 -19.30 -25.61
CA TYR A 554 -27.59 -19.12 -26.96
C TYR A 554 -27.61 -17.64 -27.39
N THR A 555 -28.74 -16.97 -27.20
CA THR A 555 -28.89 -15.54 -27.49
C THR A 555 -27.91 -14.70 -26.66
N LEU A 556 -27.74 -15.05 -25.39
CA LEU A 556 -26.82 -14.34 -24.49
C LEU A 556 -25.34 -14.49 -24.90
N ILE A 557 -24.92 -15.67 -25.39
CA ILE A 557 -23.56 -15.86 -25.92
C ILE A 557 -23.29 -14.91 -27.07
N ARG A 558 -24.25 -14.79 -28.01
CA ARG A 558 -24.13 -13.87 -29.14
C ARG A 558 -24.10 -12.40 -28.69
N GLN A 559 -24.94 -12.04 -27.71
CA GLN A 559 -24.98 -10.69 -27.14
C GLN A 559 -23.65 -10.32 -26.47
N VAL A 560 -23.04 -11.24 -25.72
CA VAL A 560 -21.72 -11.03 -25.13
C VAL A 560 -20.67 -10.80 -26.22
N GLN A 561 -20.66 -11.61 -27.28
CA GLN A 561 -19.71 -11.44 -28.40
C GLN A 561 -19.90 -10.09 -29.12
N ASN A 562 -21.15 -9.69 -29.34
CA ASN A 562 -21.47 -8.40 -29.94
C ASN A 562 -21.03 -7.25 -29.03
N PHE A 563 -21.28 -7.36 -27.73
CA PHE A 563 -20.83 -6.37 -26.75
C PHE A 563 -19.31 -6.19 -26.80
N ILE A 564 -18.53 -7.29 -26.74
CA ILE A 564 -17.07 -7.24 -26.82
C ILE A 564 -16.63 -6.53 -28.09
N LYS A 565 -17.21 -6.91 -29.24
CA LYS A 565 -16.88 -6.30 -30.54
C LYS A 565 -17.16 -4.80 -30.56
N TYR A 566 -18.32 -4.36 -30.09
CA TYR A 566 -18.69 -2.95 -30.08
C TYR A 566 -17.84 -2.16 -29.11
N ASP A 567 -17.62 -2.69 -27.91
CA ASP A 567 -16.81 -2.06 -26.88
C ASP A 567 -15.34 -1.91 -27.29
N GLU A 568 -14.74 -2.92 -27.92
CA GLU A 568 -13.39 -2.83 -28.46
C GLU A 568 -13.29 -1.84 -29.63
N SER A 569 -14.31 -1.78 -30.50
CA SER A 569 -14.34 -0.81 -31.59
C SER A 569 -14.43 0.63 -31.06
N SER A 570 -15.24 0.85 -30.02
CA SER A 570 -15.40 2.12 -29.34
C SER A 570 -14.12 2.53 -28.63
N LEU A 571 -13.47 1.58 -27.94
CA LEU A 571 -12.17 1.78 -27.33
C LEU A 571 -11.13 2.26 -28.34
N ARG A 572 -11.04 1.63 -29.52
CA ARG A 572 -10.09 2.04 -30.57
C ARG A 572 -10.38 3.44 -31.12
N ARG A 573 -11.65 3.79 -31.33
CA ARG A 573 -12.04 5.15 -31.78
C ARG A 573 -11.68 6.22 -30.75
N LEU A 574 -12.02 5.97 -29.49
CA LEU A 574 -11.77 6.89 -28.39
C LEU A 574 -10.28 7.01 -28.04
N ALA A 575 -9.46 6.00 -28.34
CA ALA A 575 -8.01 6.05 -28.12
C ALA A 575 -7.33 7.11 -29.01
N MET A 576 -7.76 7.19 -30.27
CA MET A 576 -7.18 8.08 -31.28
C MET A 576 -7.45 9.57 -31.01
N GLU A 577 -8.31 9.90 -30.05
CA GLU A 577 -8.67 11.27 -29.75
C GLU A 577 -7.87 11.86 -28.57
N PRO A 578 -7.49 13.15 -28.64
CA PRO A 578 -6.77 13.82 -27.57
C PRO A 578 -7.66 14.00 -26.33
N LYS A 579 -7.10 13.70 -25.13
CA LYS A 579 -7.80 13.76 -23.81
C LYS A 579 -7.98 15.19 -23.25
N GLY A 580 -8.05 16.21 -24.11
CA GLY A 580 -8.33 17.59 -23.69
C GLY A 580 -9.78 17.97 -23.97
N ASP A 581 -10.44 18.57 -22.99
CA ASP A 581 -11.80 19.16 -23.00
C ASP A 581 -13.01 18.26 -22.62
N ASP A 582 -14.03 18.95 -22.09
CA ASP A 582 -15.40 18.51 -21.80
C ASP A 582 -16.05 17.69 -22.93
N ASP A 583 -15.50 17.77 -24.14
CA ASP A 583 -15.91 17.04 -25.35
C ASP A 583 -15.64 15.52 -25.24
N TYR A 584 -14.65 15.07 -24.45
CA TYR A 584 -14.38 13.64 -24.26
C TYR A 584 -15.56 12.91 -23.58
N LEU A 585 -16.12 13.49 -22.51
CA LEU A 585 -17.26 12.92 -21.78
C LEU A 585 -18.50 12.85 -22.67
N PHE A 586 -18.72 13.88 -23.50
CA PHE A 586 -19.81 13.90 -24.46
C PHE A 586 -19.68 12.77 -25.50
N LYS A 587 -18.47 12.54 -26.02
CA LYS A 587 -18.21 11.46 -26.98
C LYS A 587 -18.30 10.08 -26.36
N VAL A 588 -17.80 9.89 -25.14
CA VAL A 588 -17.97 8.63 -24.39
C VAL A 588 -19.46 8.32 -24.22
N ARG A 589 -20.28 9.30 -23.83
CA ARG A 589 -21.75 9.11 -23.76
C ARG A 589 -22.34 8.71 -25.11
N LYS A 590 -21.98 9.41 -26.17
CA LYS A 590 -22.47 9.12 -27.52
C LYS A 590 -22.11 7.71 -27.99
N GLU A 591 -20.89 7.28 -27.70
CA GLU A 591 -20.40 5.92 -28.00
C GLU A 591 -21.16 4.85 -27.19
N LEU A 592 -21.47 5.12 -25.91
CA LEU A 592 -22.29 4.24 -25.08
C LEU A 592 -23.73 4.14 -25.62
N GLU A 593 -24.36 5.27 -25.95
CA GLU A 593 -25.70 5.30 -26.56
C GLU A 593 -25.74 4.55 -27.89
N GLU A 594 -24.71 4.72 -28.72
CA GLU A 594 -24.60 3.99 -29.99
C GLU A 594 -24.43 2.49 -29.76
N GLN A 595 -23.59 2.08 -28.81
CA GLN A 595 -23.40 0.68 -28.43
C GLN A 595 -24.70 0.06 -27.90
N GLU A 596 -25.44 0.74 -27.04
CA GLU A 596 -26.75 0.28 -26.54
C GLU A 596 -27.75 0.11 -27.68
N ARG A 597 -27.84 1.10 -28.57
CA ARG A 597 -28.71 1.02 -29.75
C ARG A 597 -28.36 -0.18 -30.64
N LEU A 598 -27.08 -0.40 -30.92
CA LEU A 598 -26.62 -1.54 -31.73
C LEU A 598 -26.94 -2.89 -31.08
N LEU A 599 -26.78 -3.00 -29.76
CA LEU A 599 -27.12 -4.21 -29.01
C LEU A 599 -28.63 -4.48 -28.98
N GLU A 600 -29.45 -3.43 -28.82
CA GLU A 600 -30.91 -3.54 -28.92
C GLU A 600 -31.37 -3.97 -30.32
N GLU A 601 -30.81 -3.38 -31.37
CA GLU A 601 -31.13 -3.75 -32.75
C GLU A 601 -30.74 -5.20 -33.03
N ASP A 602 -29.57 -5.65 -32.58
CA ASP A 602 -29.14 -7.04 -32.69
C ASP A 602 -29.97 -8.00 -31.84
N PHE A 603 -30.47 -7.54 -30.69
CA PHE A 603 -31.39 -8.31 -29.86
C PHE A 603 -32.71 -8.52 -30.61
N LYS A 604 -33.29 -7.43 -31.16
CA LYS A 604 -34.53 -7.46 -31.95
C LYS A 604 -34.38 -8.32 -33.21
N ARG A 605 -33.23 -8.27 -33.90
CA ARG A 605 -32.90 -9.13 -35.06
C ARG A 605 -32.72 -10.61 -34.70
N GLY A 606 -32.38 -10.91 -33.45
CA GLY A 606 -32.15 -12.27 -32.94
C GLY A 606 -33.39 -13.01 -32.48
N ILE A 607 -34.52 -12.33 -32.31
CA ILE A 607 -35.81 -12.97 -32.07
C ILE A 607 -36.31 -13.48 -33.42
N VAL A 608 -35.67 -14.52 -33.94
CA VAL A 608 -36.20 -15.25 -35.09
C VAL A 608 -37.37 -16.09 -34.55
N GLU A 609 -38.54 -15.98 -35.15
CA GLU A 609 -39.78 -16.70 -34.79
C GLU A 609 -39.58 -18.22 -34.56
N TYR A 610 -38.52 -18.81 -35.12
CA TYR A 610 -38.18 -20.23 -35.04
C TYR A 610 -37.11 -20.59 -34.00
N ASP A 611 -36.48 -19.62 -33.35
CA ASP A 611 -35.36 -19.88 -32.42
C ASP A 611 -35.82 -20.57 -31.11
N ILE A 612 -37.12 -20.52 -30.83
CA ILE A 612 -37.82 -21.20 -29.72
C ILE A 612 -37.83 -22.74 -29.85
N HIS A 613 -37.55 -23.29 -31.04
CA HIS A 613 -37.80 -24.70 -31.35
C HIS A 613 -36.68 -25.67 -30.90
N TRP A 614 -35.51 -25.16 -30.51
CA TRP A 614 -34.32 -25.97 -30.22
C TRP A 614 -33.98 -26.07 -28.72
N ASP A 615 -34.76 -25.45 -27.83
CA ASP A 615 -34.44 -25.43 -26.40
C ASP A 615 -34.98 -26.66 -25.64
N SER A 616 -34.15 -27.71 -25.62
CA SER A 616 -34.42 -28.95 -24.90
C SER A 616 -34.44 -28.82 -23.36
N GLU A 617 -34.10 -27.66 -22.78
CA GLU A 617 -34.11 -27.47 -21.32
C GLU A 617 -35.54 -27.44 -20.74
N SER A 618 -36.48 -26.85 -21.49
CA SER A 618 -37.91 -26.87 -21.16
C SER A 618 -38.46 -28.30 -21.18
N ILE A 619 -38.15 -29.04 -22.25
CA ILE A 619 -38.49 -30.46 -22.43
C ILE A 619 -37.86 -31.31 -21.32
N ARG A 620 -36.59 -31.07 -20.96
CA ARG A 620 -35.91 -31.77 -19.85
C ARG A 620 -36.55 -31.47 -18.50
N LYS A 621 -36.97 -30.22 -18.23
CA LYS A 621 -37.69 -29.86 -17.00
C LYS A 621 -39.05 -30.55 -16.92
N VAL A 622 -39.80 -30.59 -18.03
CA VAL A 622 -41.08 -31.30 -18.11
C VAL A 622 -40.89 -32.80 -17.88
N LEU A 623 -39.90 -33.42 -18.53
CA LEU A 623 -39.58 -34.85 -18.34
C LEU A 623 -39.11 -35.16 -16.91
N LYS A 624 -38.31 -34.28 -16.29
CA LYS A 624 -37.91 -34.43 -14.88
C LYS A 624 -39.09 -34.32 -13.91
N ASN A 625 -40.00 -33.37 -14.15
CA ASN A 625 -41.20 -33.22 -13.34
C ASN A 625 -42.16 -34.40 -13.51
N GLN A 626 -42.29 -34.95 -14.73
CA GLN A 626 -43.05 -36.17 -14.98
C GLN A 626 -42.42 -37.39 -14.29
N GLN A 627 -41.09 -37.54 -14.30
CA GLN A 627 -40.41 -38.61 -13.57
C GLN A 627 -40.54 -38.50 -12.04
N ASN A 628 -40.57 -37.27 -11.50
CA ASN A 628 -40.77 -37.06 -10.06
C ASN A 628 -42.23 -37.32 -9.65
N ASN A 629 -43.21 -36.92 -10.47
CA ASN A 629 -44.63 -37.21 -10.23
C ASN A 629 -45.01 -38.68 -10.45
N ALA A 630 -44.23 -39.45 -11.23
CA ALA A 630 -44.43 -40.89 -11.39
C ALA A 630 -43.76 -41.73 -10.28
N LYS A 631 -42.97 -41.09 -9.40
CA LYS A 631 -42.31 -41.72 -8.23
C LYS A 631 -42.94 -41.35 -6.89
N SER A 632 -43.87 -40.39 -6.86
CA SER A 632 -44.82 -40.16 -5.76
C SER A 632 -46.09 -40.95 -6.01
#